data_AF-A0A1Y2DH39-F1
#
_entry.id   AF-A0A1Y2DH39-F1
#
_cell.length_a   1.000
_cell.length_b   1.000
_cell.length_c   1.000
_cell.angle_alpha   90.00
_cell.angle_beta   90.00
_cell.angle_gamma   90.00
#
_symmetry.space_group_name_H-M   'P 1'
#
loop_
_entity.id
_entity.type
_entity.pdbx_description
1 polymer ?
#
loop_
_entity_poly.entity_id
_entity_poly.type
_entity_poly.pdbx_seq_one_letter_code
_entity_poly.pdbx_strand_id
1 'polypeptide(L)' 'MSQYTEDDIYRALQAIATGQSLRKAAYEHGVPRSTLSRRIQGAQSRDIAFSDYQRLSPAQESYLADVKVNPRRLTTTR' A
#
# COMPACT_ATOMS: atom_id res chain seq x y z
N MET A 1 -3.67 -6.06 -15.48
CA MET A 1 -3.83 -5.76 -14.04
C MET A 1 -3.12 -6.85 -13.25
N SER A 2 -2.35 -6.49 -12.23
CA SER A 2 -1.78 -7.45 -11.28
C SER A 2 -2.93 -8.26 -10.67
N GLN A 3 -2.83 -9.59 -10.63
CA GLN A 3 -3.89 -10.45 -10.07
C GLN A 3 -3.95 -10.42 -8.54
N TYR A 4 -3.03 -9.69 -7.89
CA TYR A 4 -2.89 -9.60 -6.44
C TYR A 4 -2.79 -8.13 -6.02
N THR A 5 -3.29 -7.85 -4.81
CA THR A 5 -3.30 -6.52 -4.19
C THR A 5 -2.12 -6.36 -3.22
N GLU A 6 -1.89 -5.13 -2.74
CA GLU A 6 -0.87 -4.89 -1.69
C GLU A 6 -1.26 -5.57 -0.37
N ASP A 7 -2.56 -5.72 -0.09
CA ASP A 7 -3.07 -6.45 1.06
C ASP A 7 -2.70 -7.94 1.00
N ASP A 8 -2.77 -8.56 -0.19
CA ASP A 8 -2.37 -9.96 -0.39
C ASP A 8 -0.87 -10.15 -0.13
N ILE A 9 -0.06 -9.18 -0.56
CA ILE A 9 1.39 -9.15 -0.27
C ILE A 9 1.61 -9.05 1.24
N TYR A 10 0.90 -8.15 1.92
CA TYR A 10 1.03 -7.98 3.37
C TYR A 10 0.65 -9.26 4.13
N ARG A 11 -0.47 -9.89 3.77
CA ARG A 11 -0.90 -11.17 4.37
C ARG A 11 0.14 -12.28 4.14
N ALA A 12 0.68 -12.37 2.93
CA ALA A 12 1.72 -13.34 2.62
C ALA A 12 3.02 -13.11 3.40
N LEU A 13 3.43 -11.85 3.59
CA LEU A 13 4.61 -11.51 4.41
C LEU A 13 4.37 -11.83 5.88
N GLN A 14 3.18 -11.55 6.41
CA GLN A 14 2.81 -11.94 7.77
C GLN A 14 2.85 -13.46 7.95
N ALA A 15 2.29 -14.22 7.00
CA ALA A 15 2.35 -15.67 7.02
C ALA A 15 3.80 -16.19 7.03
N ILE A 16 4.70 -15.60 6.25
CA ILE A 16 6.13 -15.91 6.27
C ILE A 16 6.75 -15.60 7.63
N ALA A 17 6.42 -14.44 8.23
CA ALA A 17 6.90 -14.06 9.56
C ALA A 17 6.41 -15.01 10.66
N THR A 18 5.21 -15.58 10.52
CA THR A 18 4.69 -16.63 11.43
C THR A 18 5.32 -18.02 11.22
N GLY A 19 6.23 -18.16 10.25
CA GLY A 19 6.98 -19.40 10.00
C GLY A 19 6.51 -20.21 8.80
N GLN A 20 5.56 -19.71 7.98
CA GLN A 20 5.27 -20.36 6.71
C GLN A 20 6.42 -20.19 5.71
N SER A 21 6.63 -21.18 4.84
CA SER A 21 7.60 -21.04 3.76
C SER A 21 7.13 -20.03 2.71
N LEU A 22 8.07 -19.29 2.12
CA LEU A 22 7.81 -18.35 1.02
C LEU A 22 7.06 -19.02 -0.14
N ARG A 23 7.34 -20.31 -0.39
CA ARG A 23 6.67 -21.11 -1.42
C ARG A 23 5.20 -21.34 -1.13
N LYS A 24 4.85 -21.61 0.13
CA LYS A 24 3.48 -21.84 0.58
C LYS A 24 2.69 -20.53 0.61
N ALA A 25 3.23 -19.49 1.23
CA ALA A 25 2.58 -18.18 1.31
C ALA A 25 2.31 -17.58 -0.08
N ALA A 26 3.24 -17.70 -1.02
CA ALA A 26 3.06 -17.26 -2.41
C ALA A 26 1.86 -17.95 -3.10
N TYR A 27 1.71 -19.25 -2.88
CA TYR A 27 0.61 -20.03 -3.47
C TYR A 27 -0.73 -19.71 -2.81
N GLU A 28 -0.74 -19.64 -1.48
CA GLU A 28 -1.94 -19.41 -0.67
C GLU A 28 -2.55 -18.02 -0.92
N HIS A 29 -1.71 -17.01 -1.11
CA HIS A 29 -2.15 -15.63 -1.35
C HIS A 29 -2.11 -15.20 -2.82
N GLY A 30 -1.78 -16.11 -3.75
CA GLY A 30 -1.73 -15.80 -5.18
C GLY A 30 -0.67 -14.76 -5.59
N VAL A 31 0.35 -14.56 -4.76
CA VAL A 31 1.41 -13.56 -4.99
C VAL A 31 2.64 -14.24 -5.58
N PRO A 32 3.25 -13.71 -6.66
CA PRO A 32 4.50 -14.23 -7.20
C PRO A 32 5.63 -14.26 -6.17
N ARG A 33 6.41 -15.34 -6.15
CA ARG A 33 7.57 -15.49 -5.25
C ARG A 33 8.60 -14.38 -5.41
N SER A 34 8.84 -13.94 -6.64
CA SER A 34 9.76 -12.84 -6.94
C SER A 34 9.31 -11.55 -6.25
N THR A 35 8.01 -11.26 -6.23
CA THR A 35 7.43 -10.11 -5.53
C THR A 35 7.66 -10.18 -4.03
N LEU A 36 7.36 -11.32 -3.40
CA LEU A 36 7.59 -11.52 -1.95
C LEU A 36 9.08 -11.44 -1.59
N SER A 37 9.94 -12.09 -2.39
CA SER A 37 11.39 -12.06 -2.19
C SER A 37 11.93 -10.63 -2.26
N ARG A 38 11.48 -9.84 -3.23
CA ARG A 38 11.88 -8.43 -3.37
C ARG A 38 11.39 -7.59 -2.18
N ARG A 39 10.18 -7.86 -1.67
CA ARG A 39 9.65 -7.21 -0.46
C ARG A 39 10.47 -7.53 0.78
N ILE A 40 10.88 -8.78 0.96
CA ILE A 40 11.74 -9.20 2.07
C ILE A 40 13.11 -8.51 2.01
N GLN A 41 13.63 -8.26 0.80
CA GLN A 41 14.86 -7.49 0.59
C GLN A 41 14.68 -5.97 0.78
N GLY A 42 13.50 -5.49 1.15
CA GLY A 42 13.24 -4.08 1.44
C GLY A 42 12.68 -3.27 0.26
N ALA A 43 12.29 -3.90 -0.84
CA ALA A 43 11.70 -3.14 -1.95
C ALA A 43 10.27 -2.66 -1.63
N GLN A 44 10.08 -1.35 -1.71
CA GLN A 44 8.79 -0.71 -1.46
C GLN A 44 7.79 -0.89 -2.62
N SER A 45 6.51 -0.64 -2.33
CA SER A 45 5.47 -0.57 -3.36
C SER A 45 5.75 0.57 -4.32
N ARG A 46 5.23 0.42 -5.55
CA ARG A 46 5.36 1.46 -6.57
C ARG A 46 4.75 2.76 -6.04
N ASP A 47 3.60 2.67 -5.40
CA ASP A 47 2.88 3.85 -4.93
C ASP A 47 3.67 4.61 -3.86
N ILE A 48 4.32 3.89 -2.94
CA ILE A 48 5.21 4.49 -1.93
C ILE A 48 6.50 5.00 -2.59
N ALA A 49 7.15 4.21 -3.45
CA ALA A 49 8.41 4.61 -4.08
C ALA A 49 8.29 5.83 -5.01
N PHE A 50 7.08 6.09 -5.53
CA PHE A 50 6.79 7.24 -6.39
C PHE A 50 5.99 8.33 -5.67
N SER A 51 5.80 8.26 -4.34
CA SER A 51 5.07 9.28 -3.58
C SER A 51 5.64 10.68 -3.81
N ASP A 52 6.97 10.79 -3.89
CA ASP A 52 7.67 12.07 -4.04
C ASP A 52 7.47 12.71 -5.43
N TYR A 53 7.03 11.91 -6.41
CA TYR A 53 6.71 12.38 -7.76
C TYR A 53 5.23 12.73 -7.93
N GLN A 54 4.40 12.56 -6.89
CA GLN A 54 3.01 12.95 -6.95
C GLN A 54 2.89 14.48 -6.94
N ARG A 55 1.93 15.00 -7.72
CA ARG A 55 1.68 16.44 -7.82
C ARG A 55 1.19 17.06 -6.51
N LEU A 56 0.50 16.25 -5.71
CA LEU A 56 0.00 16.63 -4.41
C LEU A 56 0.84 15.95 -3.35
N SER A 57 1.17 16.68 -2.29
CA SER A 57 1.76 16.04 -1.12
C SER A 57 0.69 15.17 -0.41
N PRO A 58 1.09 14.14 0.35
CA PRO A 58 0.15 13.32 1.11
C PRO A 58 -0.77 14.16 2.03
N ALA A 59 -0.27 15.28 2.55
CA ALA A 59 -1.05 16.22 3.37
C ALA A 59 -2.11 17.00 2.56
N GLN A 60 -1.86 17.27 1.28
CA GLN A 60 -2.84 17.88 0.39
C GLN A 60 -3.92 16.86 -0.01
N GLU A 61 -3.53 15.61 -0.24
CA GLU A 61 -4.50 14.54 -0.52
C GLU A 61 -5.43 14.28 0.68
N SER A 62 -4.89 14.26 1.90
CA SER A 62 -5.71 14.10 3.11
C SER A 62 -6.64 15.28 3.33
N TYR A 63 -6.17 16.52 3.15
CA TYR A 63 -6.99 17.72 3.21
C TYR A 63 -8.17 17.66 2.20
N LEU A 64 -7.91 17.22 0.97
CA LEU A 64 -8.96 17.07 -0.04
C LEU A 64 -9.93 15.92 0.29
N ALA A 65 -9.46 14.82 0.88
CA ALA A 65 -10.31 13.72 1.32
C ALA A 65 -11.27 14.16 2.42
N ASP A 66 -10.77 14.89 3.42
CA ASP A 66 -11.58 15.42 4.52
C ASP A 66 -12.63 16.42 4.04
N VAL A 67 -12.26 17.31 3.11
CA VAL A 67 -13.19 18.27 2.49
C VAL A 67 -14.31 17.54 1.72
N LYS A 68 -13.99 16.45 1.02
CA LYS A 68 -15.00 15.63 0.33
C LYS A 68 -15.96 14.93 1.30
N VAL A 69 -15.49 14.54 2.48
CA VAL A 69 -16.30 13.87 3.51
C VAL A 69 -17.17 14.87 4.27
N ASN A 70 -16.82 16.15 4.32
CA ASN A 70 -17.55 17.14 5.11
C ASN A 70 -17.59 18.55 4.46
N PRO A 71 -18.54 18.82 3.53
CA PRO A 71 -18.59 20.08 2.81
C PRO A 71 -18.99 21.31 3.65
N ARG A 72 -19.19 21.16 4.97
CA ARG A 72 -19.73 22.21 5.87
C ARG A 72 -18.69 23.00 6.67
N ARG A 73 -17.38 22.77 6.48
CA ARG A 73 -16.31 23.42 7.29
C ARG A 73 -15.49 24.47 6.53
N LEU A 74 -16.13 25.35 5.77
CA LEU A 74 -15.47 26.56 5.28
C LEU A 74 -16.20 27.80 5.84
N THR A 75 -16.00 28.08 7.13
CA THR A 75 -16.27 29.42 7.66
C THR A 75 -14.94 30.15 7.74
N THR A 76 -14.71 30.99 6.72
CA THR A 76 -13.73 32.06 6.71
C THR A 76 -13.91 32.93 7.95
N THR A 77 -12.97 32.90 8.88
CA THR A 77 -12.76 33.99 9.83
C THR A 77 -11.85 35.02 9.17
N ARG A 78 -12.41 36.21 8.99
CA ARG A 78 -11.77 37.41 8.43
C ARG A 78 -11.02 38.18 9.50
#